data_AF-A0A0G1X8L1-F1
#
_entry.id   AF-A0A0G1X8L1-F1
#
_cell.length_a   1.000
_cell.length_b   1.000
_cell.length_c   1.000
_cell.angle_alpha   90.00
_cell.angle_beta   90.00
_cell.angle_gamma   90.00
#
_symmetry.space_group_name_H-M   'P 1'
#
loop_
_entity.id
_entity.type
_entity.pdbx_description
1 polymer ?
#
loop_
_entity_poly.entity_id
_entity_poly.type
_entity_poly.pdbx_seq_one_letter_code
_entity_poly.pdbx_strand_id
1 'polypeptide(L)'
;MKKIFRYFRFNAQNILFETGAFVPLTNSGLANTRVGDLFQSGQTLSQFINNVFIFSLSIGAIMAVVRIVWGGYLYMGNEMWSTKSRAKEVMRDAVLGLLLLLAIYLILFQINPDLVNLDVLKTIRD
;
A
#
# COMPACT_ATOMS: atom_id res chain seq x y z
N MET A 1 -4.86 -38.70 -38.90
CA MET A 1 -3.82 -37.81 -39.47
C MET A 1 -4.25 -36.34 -39.66
N LYS A 2 -5.55 -35.98 -39.74
CA LYS A 2 -6.02 -34.59 -39.99
C LYS A 2 -5.78 -33.55 -38.88
N LYS A 3 -5.45 -33.95 -37.63
CA LYS A 3 -5.26 -33.01 -36.51
C LYS A 3 -3.86 -32.37 -36.48
N ILE A 4 -2.81 -33.12 -36.85
CA ILE A 4 -1.41 -32.62 -36.89
C ILE A 4 -1.23 -31.50 -37.93
N PHE A 5 -1.89 -31.59 -39.07
CA PHE A 5 -1.82 -30.57 -40.12
C PHE A 5 -2.42 -29.22 -39.69
N ARG A 6 -3.34 -29.22 -38.72
CA ARG A 6 -3.98 -28.00 -38.21
C ARG A 6 -3.05 -27.19 -37.31
N TYR A 7 -2.24 -27.87 -36.48
CA TYR A 7 -1.24 -27.21 -35.64
C TYR A 7 -0.12 -26.59 -36.47
N PHE A 8 0.30 -27.27 -37.55
CA PHE A 8 1.32 -26.74 -38.45
C PHE A 8 0.84 -25.50 -39.21
N ARG A 9 -0.43 -25.46 -39.61
CA ARG A 9 -1.02 -24.29 -40.28
C ARG A 9 -1.18 -23.07 -39.36
N PHE A 10 -1.37 -23.28 -38.06
CA PHE A 10 -1.54 -22.19 -37.09
C PHE A 10 -0.22 -21.53 -36.69
N ASN A 11 0.88 -22.30 -36.61
CA ASN A 11 2.21 -21.74 -36.29
C ASN A 11 2.90 -21.10 -37.50
N ALA A 12 2.53 -21.48 -38.73
CA ALA A 12 3.10 -20.92 -39.95
C ALA A 12 2.55 -19.54 -40.34
N GLN A 13 1.32 -19.19 -39.94
CA GLN A 13 0.76 -17.84 -40.22
C GLN A 13 1.51 -16.71 -39.48
N ASN A 14 2.25 -17.03 -38.42
CA ASN A 14 3.04 -16.06 -37.66
C ASN A 14 4.47 -15.86 -38.20
N ILE A 15 4.90 -16.60 -39.24
CA ILE A 15 6.30 -16.61 -39.70
C ILE A 15 6.41 -16.31 -41.22
N LEU A 16 5.35 -15.84 -41.88
CA LEU A 16 5.38 -15.55 -43.33
C LEU A 16 5.28 -14.07 -43.69
N PHE A 17 5.83 -13.18 -42.88
CA PHE A 17 6.09 -11.79 -43.28
C PHE A 17 7.39 -11.29 -42.66
N GLU A 18 8.52 -11.74 -43.19
CA GLU A 18 9.79 -11.05 -43.01
C GLU A 18 10.13 -10.28 -44.30
N THR A 19 9.67 -9.03 -44.38
CA THR A 19 10.34 -7.99 -45.16
C THR A 19 10.31 -6.69 -44.35
N GLY A 20 11.32 -6.52 -43.48
CA GLY A 20 11.85 -5.21 -43.10
C GLY A 20 11.13 -4.35 -42.04
N ALA A 21 10.09 -4.81 -41.36
CA ALA A 21 9.44 -4.00 -40.33
C ALA A 21 10.12 -4.20 -38.97
N PHE A 22 10.84 -3.17 -38.50
CA PHE A 22 11.36 -3.07 -37.14
C PHE A 22 10.25 -3.36 -36.13
N VAL A 23 10.36 -4.45 -35.37
CA VAL A 23 9.51 -4.69 -34.20
C VAL A 23 10.21 -4.03 -33.02
N PRO A 24 9.71 -2.90 -32.48
CA PRO A 24 10.35 -2.27 -31.34
C PRO A 24 10.25 -3.20 -30.14
N LEU A 25 11.39 -3.71 -29.66
CA LEU A 25 11.49 -4.45 -28.40
C LEU A 25 11.01 -3.62 -27.19
N THR A 26 10.82 -2.32 -27.37
CA THR A 26 10.36 -1.42 -26.31
C THR A 26 8.84 -1.34 -26.23
N ASN A 27 8.07 -1.81 -27.22
CA ASN A 27 6.60 -1.63 -27.18
C ASN A 27 5.77 -2.58 -28.05
N SER A 28 5.90 -3.90 -27.88
CA SER A 28 4.89 -4.85 -28.40
C SER A 28 4.96 -6.26 -27.81
N GLY A 29 5.10 -6.38 -26.49
CA GLY A 29 5.03 -7.70 -25.86
C GLY A 29 5.11 -7.74 -24.34
N LEU A 30 5.58 -6.67 -23.72
CA LEU A 30 5.73 -6.61 -22.26
C LEU A 30 4.71 -5.69 -21.57
N ALA A 31 4.02 -4.82 -22.31
CA ALA A 31 3.00 -3.92 -21.76
C ALA A 31 1.80 -4.63 -21.14
N ASN A 32 1.57 -5.91 -21.50
CA ASN A 32 0.56 -6.79 -20.91
C ASN A 32 1.19 -8.01 -20.22
N THR A 33 2.41 -7.85 -19.70
CA THR A 33 3.05 -8.88 -18.89
C THR A 33 3.20 -8.36 -17.48
N ARG A 34 3.09 -9.27 -16.50
CA ARG A 34 3.29 -9.00 -15.07
C ARG A 34 4.61 -8.29 -14.75
N VAL A 35 5.56 -8.32 -15.67
CA VAL A 35 6.85 -7.63 -15.58
C VAL A 35 6.72 -6.15 -15.98
N GLY A 36 5.88 -5.82 -16.97
CA GLY A 36 5.56 -4.44 -17.37
C GLY A 36 4.85 -3.66 -16.26
N ASP A 37 3.97 -4.30 -15.50
CA ASP A 37 3.28 -3.67 -14.36
C ASP A 37 4.23 -3.35 -13.19
N LEU A 38 5.34 -4.06 -13.05
CA LEU A 38 6.39 -3.73 -12.06
C LEU A 38 7.14 -2.46 -12.44
N PHE A 39 7.19 -2.15 -13.74
CA PHE A 39 7.83 -0.95 -14.27
C PHE A 39 6.85 0.16 -14.62
N GLN A 40 5.54 -0.09 -14.54
CA GLN A 40 4.52 0.93 -14.64
C GLN A 40 4.48 1.69 -13.31
N SER A 41 5.44 2.59 -13.17
CA SER A 41 5.49 3.67 -12.17
C SER A 41 4.39 4.70 -12.43
N GLY A 42 3.16 4.22 -12.62
CA GLY A 42 1.92 4.99 -12.70
C GLY A 42 1.23 5.06 -11.35
N GLN A 43 2.00 5.16 -10.25
CA GLN A 43 1.40 5.54 -8.97
C GLN A 43 0.87 6.96 -9.13
N THR A 44 -0.45 7.07 -9.34
CA THR A 44 -1.12 8.36 -9.39
C THR A 44 -0.82 9.11 -8.08
N LEU A 45 -0.73 10.44 -8.13
CA LEU A 45 -0.47 11.27 -6.93
C LEU A 45 -1.39 10.88 -5.76
N SER A 46 -2.63 10.49 -6.08
CA SER A 46 -3.62 9.98 -5.12
C SER A 46 -3.14 8.73 -4.37
N GLN A 47 -2.59 7.73 -5.08
CA GLN A 47 -2.08 6.49 -4.47
C GLN A 47 -0.85 6.74 -3.59
N PHE A 48 0.04 7.64 -4.00
CA PHE A 48 1.21 7.99 -3.19
C PHE A 48 0.80 8.67 -1.87
N ILE A 49 -0.10 9.65 -1.93
CA ILE A 49 -0.60 10.37 -0.75
C ILE A 49 -1.34 9.41 0.21
N ASN A 50 -2.16 8.50 -0.34
CA ASN A 50 -2.81 7.44 0.42
C ASN A 50 -1.79 6.56 1.16
N ASN A 51 -0.81 6.02 0.45
CA ASN A 51 0.19 5.14 1.04
C ASN A 51 0.99 5.83 2.15
N VAL A 52 1.39 7.09 1.96
CA VAL A 52 2.07 7.89 3.00
C VAL A 52 1.17 8.09 4.21
N PHE A 53 -0.12 8.33 3.98
CA PHE A 53 -1.09 8.50 5.06
C PHE A 53 -1.22 7.23 5.91
N ILE A 54 -1.48 6.08 5.29
CA ILE A 54 -1.58 4.79 5.99
C ILE A 54 -0.28 4.45 6.73
N PHE A 55 0.88 4.75 6.12
CA PHE A 55 2.18 4.57 6.75
C PHE A 55 2.34 5.45 8.00
N SER A 56 1.97 6.73 7.91
CA SER A 56 1.99 7.65 9.07
C SER A 56 1.03 7.22 10.19
N LEU A 57 -0.13 6.66 9.81
CA LEU A 57 -1.14 6.18 10.75
C LEU A 57 -0.58 4.99 11.55
N SER A 58 0.02 4.03 10.85
CA SER A 58 0.56 2.82 11.47
C SER A 58 1.75 3.11 12.39
N ILE A 59 2.70 3.96 11.98
CA ILE A 59 3.80 4.36 12.88
C ILE A 59 3.31 5.21 14.06
N GLY A 60 2.32 6.09 13.84
CA GLY A 60 1.72 6.92 14.89
C GLY A 60 1.01 6.08 15.96
N ALA A 61 0.26 5.06 15.55
CA ALA A 61 -0.40 4.13 16.46
C ALA A 61 0.61 3.36 17.33
N ILE A 62 1.70 2.87 16.74
CA ILE A 62 2.76 2.17 17.48
C ILE A 62 3.41 3.10 18.50
N MET A 63 3.76 4.34 18.10
CA MET A 63 4.34 5.32 19.02
C MET A 63 3.40 5.67 20.19
N ALA A 64 2.10 5.78 19.94
CA ALA A 64 1.12 6.04 20.99
C ALA A 64 1.12 4.92 22.05
N VAL A 65 1.14 3.66 21.62
CA VAL A 65 1.20 2.50 22.53
C VAL A 65 2.47 2.55 23.39
N VAL A 66 3.63 2.82 22.78
CA VAL A 66 4.91 2.93 23.52
C VAL A 66 4.85 4.03 24.57
N ARG A 67 4.27 5.19 24.24
CA ARG A 67 4.10 6.31 25.18
C ARG A 67 3.17 5.96 26.34
N ILE A 68 2.08 5.25 26.08
CA ILE A 68 1.14 4.79 27.11
C ILE A 68 1.83 3.82 28.07
N VAL A 69 2.58 2.83 27.54
CA VAL A 69 3.33 1.87 28.36
C VAL A 69 4.37 2.58 29.23
N TRP A 70 5.11 3.53 28.66
CA TRP A 70 6.08 4.34 29.40
C TRP A 70 5.42 5.15 30.52
N GLY A 71 4.29 5.80 30.23
CA GLY A 71 3.50 6.50 31.25
C GLY A 71 2.97 5.56 32.33
N GLY A 72 2.55 4.35 31.97
CA GLY A 72 2.08 3.31 32.89
C GLY A 72 3.16 2.88 33.86
N TYR A 73 4.33 2.57 33.33
CA TYR A 73 5.51 2.26 34.14
C TYR A 73 5.85 3.41 35.09
N LEU A 74 5.86 4.65 34.58
CA LEU A 74 6.18 5.83 35.38
C LEU A 74 5.17 6.06 36.53
N TYR A 75 3.88 5.80 36.29
CA TYR A 75 2.81 5.96 37.28
C TYR A 75 2.87 4.93 38.42
N MET A 76 3.19 3.66 38.07
CA MET A 76 3.28 2.56 39.03
C MET A 76 4.59 2.59 39.82
N GLY A 77 5.72 2.88 39.17
CA GLY A 77 7.05 2.78 39.77
C GLY A 77 7.48 3.97 40.65
N ASN A 78 6.72 5.07 40.68
CA ASN A 78 7.11 6.27 41.42
C ASN A 78 6.05 6.68 42.45
N GLU A 79 6.48 6.95 43.68
CA GLU A 79 5.63 7.46 44.76
C GLU A 79 5.53 8.99 44.77
N MET A 80 6.46 9.67 44.09
CA MET A 80 6.47 11.13 44.02
C MET A 80 5.24 11.65 43.27
N TRP A 81 4.47 12.52 43.93
CA TRP A 81 3.26 13.14 43.38
C TRP A 81 3.48 13.82 42.04
N SER A 82 4.61 14.54 41.90
CA SER A 82 5.01 15.20 40.65
C SER A 82 5.14 14.22 39.48
N THR A 83 5.79 13.08 39.72
CA THR A 83 5.96 12.04 38.69
C THR A 83 4.65 11.37 38.31
N LYS A 84 3.75 11.15 39.27
CA LYS A 84 2.39 10.64 38.99
C LYS A 84 1.56 11.64 38.19
N SER A 85 1.71 12.94 38.43
CA SER A 85 1.05 13.99 37.64
C SER A 85 1.57 13.98 36.20
N ARG A 86 2.89 13.96 36.03
CA ARG A 86 3.53 13.91 34.71
C ARG A 86 3.21 12.64 33.94
N ALA A 87 3.12 11.49 34.61
CA ALA A 87 2.71 10.23 33.99
C ALA A 87 1.28 10.31 33.41
N LYS A 88 0.35 10.91 34.16
CA LYS A 88 -1.03 11.14 33.71
C LYS A 88 -1.10 12.11 32.53
N GLU A 89 -0.25 13.13 32.52
CA GLU A 89 -0.13 14.07 31.40
C GLU A 89 0.36 13.35 30.14
N VAL A 90 1.45 12.58 30.23
CA VAL A 90 1.97 11.79 29.10
C VAL A 90 0.93 10.81 28.55
N MET A 91 0.16 10.15 29.42
CA MET A 91 -0.93 9.28 28.98
C MET A 91 -2.05 10.05 28.28
N ARG A 92 -2.44 11.22 28.81
CA ARG A 92 -3.47 12.07 28.18
C ARG A 92 -3.02 12.54 26.81
N ASP A 93 -1.79 12.99 26.67
CA ASP A 93 -1.24 13.45 25.40
C ASP A 93 -1.19 12.32 24.37
N ALA A 94 -0.80 11.11 24.80
CA ALA A 94 -0.78 9.94 23.93
C ALA A 94 -2.20 9.55 23.48
N VAL A 95 -3.19 9.59 24.38
CA VAL A 95 -4.60 9.31 24.05
C VAL A 95 -5.18 10.38 23.14
N LEU A 96 -4.89 11.66 23.39
CA LEU A 96 -5.31 12.76 22.51
C LEU A 96 -4.68 12.65 21.12
N GLY A 97 -3.40 12.30 21.05
CA GLY A 97 -2.71 12.05 19.79
C GLY A 97 -3.32 10.87 19.01
N LEU A 98 -3.66 9.77 19.70
CA LEU A 98 -4.34 8.63 19.10
C LEU A 98 -5.75 9.01 18.61
N LEU A 99 -6.49 9.78 19.38
CA LEU A 99 -7.83 10.24 19.03
C LEU A 99 -7.79 11.17 17.81
N LEU A 100 -6.81 12.07 17.74
CA LEU A 100 -6.57 12.91 16.56
C LEU A 100 -6.29 12.04 15.33
N LEU A 101 -5.43 11.04 15.48
CA LEU A 101 -5.06 10.11 14.40
C LEU A 101 -6.29 9.36 13.87
N LEU A 102 -7.15 8.89 14.78
CA LEU A 102 -8.43 8.25 14.46
C LEU A 102 -9.40 9.22 13.77
N ALA A 103 -9.46 10.48 14.22
CA ALA A 103 -10.32 11.49 13.61
C ALA A 103 -9.93 11.76 12.16
N ILE A 104 -8.62 11.84 11.86
CA ILE A 104 -8.16 12.03 10.49
C ILE A 104 -8.50 10.81 9.62
N TYR A 105 -8.33 9.58 10.16
CA TYR A 105 -8.76 8.36 9.49
C TYR A 105 -10.25 8.37 9.14
N LEU A 106 -11.11 8.76 10.10
CA LEU A 106 -12.55 8.86 9.90
C LEU A 106 -12.92 9.86 8.80
N ILE A 107 -12.27 11.03 8.77
CA ILE A 107 -12.53 12.05 7.74
C ILE A 107 -12.16 11.52 6.34
N LEU A 108 -11.00 10.87 6.21
CA LEU A 108 -10.57 10.30 4.94
C LEU A 108 -11.48 9.16 4.48
N PHE A 109 -11.87 8.29 5.41
CA PHE A 109 -12.80 7.19 5.15
C PHE A 109 -14.18 7.70 4.69
N GLN A 110 -14.66 8.81 5.26
CA GLN A 110 -15.94 9.39 4.89
C GLN A 110 -15.92 10.06 3.51
N ILE A 111 -14.78 10.64 3.10
CA ILE A 111 -14.63 11.30 1.79
C ILE A 111 -14.41 10.26 0.68
N ASN A 112 -13.50 9.31 0.90
CA ASN A 112 -13.24 8.24 -0.04
C ASN A 112 -12.65 7.00 0.66
N PRO A 113 -13.43 5.91 0.82
CA PRO A 113 -12.96 4.70 1.50
C PRO A 113 -11.90 3.94 0.70
N ASP A 114 -11.77 4.17 -0.60
CA ASP A 114 -10.72 3.57 -1.43
C ASP A 114 -9.33 4.13 -1.09
N LEU A 115 -9.27 5.24 -0.33
CA LEU A 115 -8.04 5.75 0.25
C LEU A 115 -7.54 4.94 1.47
N VAL A 116 -8.33 3.97 1.91
CA VAL A 116 -8.02 3.09 3.04
C VAL A 116 -7.99 1.63 2.61
N ASN A 117 -8.77 1.29 1.57
CA ASN A 117 -8.91 -0.08 1.10
C ASN A 117 -7.80 -0.44 0.09
N LEU A 118 -6.70 -0.99 0.60
CA LEU A 118 -5.61 -1.52 -0.22
C LEU A 118 -6.02 -2.89 -0.77
N ASP A 119 -6.78 -2.90 -1.87
CA ASP A 119 -7.21 -4.13 -2.54
C ASP A 119 -6.06 -4.73 -3.39
N VAL A 120 -4.95 -5.07 -2.73
CA VAL A 120 -3.73 -5.62 -3.36
C VAL A 120 -3.99 -7.00 -3.97
N LEU A 121 -5.07 -7.68 -3.55
CA LEU A 121 -5.43 -9.02 -3.98
C LEU A 121 -6.34 -9.05 -5.22
N LYS A 122 -6.96 -7.92 -5.60
CA LYS A 122 -7.84 -7.86 -6.77
C LYS A 122 -7.07 -7.91 -8.08
N THR A 123 -5.86 -7.35 -8.11
CA THR A 123 -4.96 -7.40 -9.27
C THR A 123 -4.45 -8.81 -9.62
N ILE A 124 -4.55 -9.78 -8.70
CA ILE A 124 -4.08 -11.16 -8.89
C ILE A 124 -5.21 -12.09 -9.37
N ARG A 125 -6.45 -11.61 -9.39
CA ARG A 125 -7.67 -12.40 -9.71
C ARG A 125 -8.44 -11.82 -10.89
N ASP A 126 -7.73 -11.27 -11.86
CA ASP A 126 -8.13 -11.08 -13.26
C ASP A 126 -6.90 -11.40 -14.14
#